data_AF-A0A7X6FMS6-F1
#
_entry.id   AF-A0A7X6FMS6-F1
#
_cell.length_a   1.000
_cell.length_b   1.000
_cell.length_c   1.000
_cell.angle_alpha   90.00
_cell.angle_beta   90.00
_cell.angle_gamma   90.00
#
_symmetry.space_group_name_H-M   'P 1'
#
loop_
_entity.id
_entity.type
_entity.pdbx_description
1 polymer ?
#
loop_
_entity_poly.entity_id
_entity_poly.type
_entity_poly.pdbx_seq_one_letter_code
_entity_poly.pdbx_strand_id
1 'polypeptide(L)'
;MFEYSRDPRPRDGALTISQDEAQALYDFVGYLGRHAFDTFRDDRPGFRGKSPDMLHHLGRMRDLLENVMDYPTLDEELCWDEPKPLATDEVHGLLLTEVGNRSGIRFLKISVYWNDEHRSFGTLGLAVDDETGETCGLFQVEDVAGQQVNCGPGWVQSGADLDETIRMFIRAFPMQQLDVRNEDCINEMLAAKVA
;
A
#
# COMPACT_ATOMS: atom_id res chain seq x y z
N MET A 1 -24.23 -42.52 17.62
CA MET A 1 -24.25 -41.69 16.40
C MET A 1 -22.91 -40.97 16.36
N PHE A 2 -22.03 -41.31 15.41
CA PHE A 2 -20.70 -40.70 15.33
C PHE A 2 -20.78 -39.41 14.52
N GLU A 3 -20.53 -38.26 15.15
CA GLU A 3 -20.26 -37.01 14.45
C GLU A 3 -18.93 -37.14 13.72
N TYR A 4 -18.98 -37.32 12.40
CA TYR A 4 -17.80 -37.13 11.57
C TYR A 4 -17.56 -35.63 11.45
N SER A 5 -16.55 -35.12 12.15
CA SER A 5 -15.99 -33.80 11.86
C SER A 5 -15.41 -33.86 10.44
N ARG A 6 -15.99 -33.07 9.53
CA ARG A 6 -15.56 -32.97 8.12
C ARG A 6 -14.29 -32.14 7.95
N ASP A 7 -13.84 -31.48 9.02
CA ASP A 7 -12.73 -30.57 8.96
C ASP A 7 -11.41 -31.34 9.00
N PRO A 8 -10.53 -31.16 8.00
CA PRO A 8 -9.23 -31.81 8.01
C PRO A 8 -8.44 -31.32 9.22
N ARG A 9 -7.77 -32.26 9.91
CA ARG A 9 -6.83 -31.95 10.99
C ARG A 9 -5.40 -32.16 10.49
N PRO A 10 -4.43 -31.38 10.99
CA PRO A 10 -3.02 -31.67 10.76
C PRO A 10 -2.69 -33.11 11.16
N ARG A 11 -1.82 -33.78 10.39
CA ARG A 11 -1.34 -35.13 10.75
C ARG A 11 -0.43 -35.04 11.98
N ASP A 12 -0.50 -36.05 12.85
CA ASP A 12 0.40 -36.16 14.00
C ASP A 12 1.86 -36.36 13.54
N GLY A 13 2.79 -35.66 14.19
CA GLY A 13 4.24 -35.74 13.92
C GLY A 13 4.92 -34.37 13.79
N ALA A 14 6.24 -34.38 13.55
CA ALA A 14 6.97 -33.17 13.17
C ALA A 14 6.69 -32.86 11.71
N LEU A 15 5.71 -31.99 11.45
CA LEU A 15 5.41 -31.47 10.12
C LEU A 15 6.53 -30.49 9.74
N THR A 16 7.48 -30.94 8.91
CA THR A 16 8.50 -30.08 8.31
C THR A 16 8.03 -29.65 6.94
N ILE A 17 8.18 -28.37 6.63
CA ILE A 17 8.01 -27.82 5.28
C ILE A 17 9.37 -27.69 4.61
N SER A 18 9.48 -28.16 3.38
CA SER A 18 10.64 -27.95 2.53
C SER A 18 10.68 -26.53 1.97
N GLN A 19 11.83 -26.11 1.43
CA GLN A 19 11.98 -24.81 0.79
C GLN A 19 11.02 -24.63 -0.40
N ASP A 20 10.88 -25.66 -1.25
CA ASP A 20 9.98 -25.62 -2.39
C ASP A 20 8.50 -25.51 -1.95
N GLU A 21 8.12 -26.18 -0.86
CA GLU A 21 6.77 -26.07 -0.28
C GLU A 21 6.53 -24.68 0.31
N ALA A 22 7.52 -24.11 1.01
CA ALA A 22 7.45 -22.75 1.53
C ALA A 22 7.30 -21.72 0.40
N GLN A 23 8.06 -21.86 -0.69
CA GLN A 23 7.94 -21.02 -1.88
C GLN A 23 6.57 -21.16 -2.54
N ALA A 24 6.06 -22.38 -2.70
CA ALA A 24 4.74 -22.61 -3.28
C ALA A 24 3.62 -21.99 -2.43
N LEU A 25 3.73 -22.05 -1.10
CA LEU A 25 2.81 -21.38 -0.19
C LEU A 25 2.91 -19.86 -0.30
N TYR A 26 4.12 -19.31 -0.39
CA TYR A 26 4.34 -17.88 -0.60
C TYR A 26 3.69 -17.41 -1.91
N ASP A 27 3.95 -18.09 -3.02
CA ASP A 27 3.38 -17.74 -4.33
C ASP A 27 1.85 -17.81 -4.31
N PHE A 28 1.30 -18.83 -3.64
CA PHE A 28 -0.14 -19.00 -3.50
C PHE A 28 -0.79 -17.90 -2.67
N VAL A 29 -0.22 -17.57 -1.50
CA VAL A 29 -0.69 -16.47 -0.64
C VAL A 29 -0.59 -15.14 -1.39
N GLY A 30 0.51 -14.89 -2.10
CA GLY A 30 0.67 -13.71 -2.94
C GLY A 30 -0.31 -13.66 -4.12
N TYR A 31 -0.66 -14.80 -4.72
CA TYR A 31 -1.68 -14.87 -5.76
C TYR A 31 -3.07 -14.54 -5.21
N LEU A 32 -3.45 -15.12 -4.07
CA LEU A 32 -4.74 -14.82 -3.42
C LEU A 32 -4.81 -13.36 -2.95
N GLY A 33 -3.72 -12.85 -2.36
CA GLY A 33 -3.57 -11.46 -1.96
C GLY A 33 -3.85 -10.49 -3.12
N ARG A 34 -3.40 -10.82 -4.33
CA ARG A 34 -3.55 -9.94 -5.51
C ARG A 34 -4.85 -10.17 -6.29
N HIS A 35 -5.27 -11.42 -6.46
CA HIS A 35 -6.27 -11.77 -7.48
C HIS A 35 -7.58 -12.30 -6.92
N ALA A 36 -7.61 -12.74 -5.66
CA ALA A 36 -8.86 -13.19 -5.05
C ALA A 36 -9.59 -12.01 -4.41
N PHE A 37 -10.88 -11.89 -4.69
CA PHE A 37 -11.77 -10.89 -4.12
C PHE A 37 -13.08 -11.59 -3.78
N ASP A 38 -13.58 -11.37 -2.57
CA ASP A 38 -14.82 -11.96 -2.04
C ASP A 38 -15.80 -10.87 -1.56
N THR A 39 -15.39 -9.61 -1.55
CA THR A 39 -16.25 -8.46 -1.27
C THR A 39 -16.49 -7.66 -2.54
N PHE A 40 -17.76 -7.50 -2.91
CA PHE A 40 -18.21 -6.71 -4.05
C PHE A 40 -19.24 -5.69 -3.55
N ARG A 41 -19.20 -4.48 -4.11
CA ARG A 41 -20.08 -3.39 -3.70
C ARG A 41 -20.96 -2.95 -4.85
N ASP A 42 -22.27 -3.04 -4.65
CA ASP A 42 -23.26 -2.62 -5.64
C ASP A 42 -23.31 -1.09 -5.79
N ASP A 43 -22.96 -0.35 -4.72
CA ASP A 43 -22.95 1.11 -4.69
C ASP A 43 -21.72 1.73 -5.37
N ARG A 44 -20.69 0.93 -5.68
CA ARG A 44 -19.48 1.37 -6.36
C ARG A 44 -19.13 0.39 -7.49
N PRO A 45 -19.65 0.62 -8.71
CA PRO A 45 -19.41 -0.24 -9.86
C PRO A 45 -17.90 -0.47 -10.07
N GLY A 46 -17.49 -1.73 -10.09
CA GLY A 46 -16.10 -2.13 -10.28
C GLY A 46 -15.27 -2.28 -8.99
N PHE A 47 -15.81 -1.94 -7.81
CA PHE A 47 -15.13 -2.21 -6.55
C PHE A 47 -15.01 -3.72 -6.30
N ARG A 48 -13.79 -4.15 -6.00
CA ARG A 48 -13.46 -5.53 -5.58
C ARG A 48 -12.55 -5.43 -4.36
N GLY A 49 -13.00 -5.99 -3.26
CA GLY A 49 -12.29 -5.98 -1.99
C GLY A 49 -12.15 -7.37 -1.40
N LYS A 50 -11.51 -7.44 -0.24
CA LYS A 50 -11.40 -8.66 0.56
C LYS A 50 -12.18 -8.49 1.86
N SER A 51 -12.90 -9.52 2.27
CA SER A 51 -13.61 -9.51 3.55
C SER A 51 -12.61 -9.50 4.72
N PRO A 52 -13.02 -9.03 5.91
CA PRO A 52 -12.19 -9.11 7.11
C PRO A 52 -11.69 -10.54 7.40
N ASP A 53 -12.52 -11.55 7.15
CA ASP A 53 -12.15 -12.96 7.35
C ASP A 53 -11.07 -13.42 6.37
N MET A 54 -11.19 -13.04 5.09
CA MET A 54 -10.16 -13.35 4.09
C MET A 54 -8.85 -12.64 4.40
N LEU A 55 -8.90 -11.38 4.85
CA LEU A 55 -7.72 -10.66 5.30
C LEU A 55 -7.09 -11.33 6.54
N HIS A 56 -7.90 -11.76 7.51
CA HIS A 56 -7.41 -12.47 8.69
C HIS A 56 -6.69 -13.77 8.32
N HIS A 57 -7.25 -14.58 7.43
CA HIS A 57 -6.62 -15.82 6.99
C HIS A 57 -5.33 -15.59 6.20
N LEU A 58 -5.31 -14.60 5.30
CA LEU A 58 -4.09 -14.22 4.58
C LEU A 58 -3.00 -13.73 5.53
N GLY A 59 -3.35 -12.89 6.51
CA GLY A 59 -2.43 -12.41 7.55
C GLY A 59 -1.80 -13.57 8.32
N ARG A 60 -2.62 -14.49 8.83
CA ARG A 60 -2.11 -15.67 9.55
C ARG A 60 -1.16 -16.54 8.73
N MET A 61 -1.39 -16.67 7.42
CA MET A 61 -0.50 -17.43 6.53
C MET A 61 0.82 -16.68 6.30
N ARG A 62 0.78 -15.35 6.22
CA ARG A 62 1.98 -14.50 6.11
C ARG A 62 2.84 -14.57 7.36
N ASP A 63 2.25 -14.46 8.54
CA ASP A 63 2.96 -14.61 9.82
C ASP A 63 3.68 -15.97 9.89
N LEU A 64 3.04 -17.02 9.36
CA LEU A 64 3.64 -18.35 9.28
C LEU A 64 4.83 -18.36 8.31
N LEU A 65 4.69 -17.74 7.14
CA LEU A 65 5.76 -17.63 6.15
C LEU A 65 6.92 -16.76 6.63
N GLU A 66 6.68 -15.74 7.47
CA GLU A 66 7.73 -14.90 8.08
C GLU A 66 8.74 -15.72 8.89
N ASN A 67 8.28 -16.79 9.54
CA ASN A 67 9.15 -17.67 10.33
C ASN A 67 9.92 -18.71 9.49
N VAL A 68 9.71 -18.74 8.18
CA VAL A 68 10.15 -19.84 7.29
C VAL A 68 10.89 -19.33 6.07
N MET A 69 10.46 -18.20 5.52
CA MET A 69 11.04 -17.58 4.34
C MET A 69 12.15 -16.61 4.75
N ASP A 70 13.31 -16.75 4.12
CA ASP A 70 14.32 -15.70 4.13
C ASP A 70 13.86 -14.61 3.16
N TYR A 71 13.03 -13.70 3.65
CA TYR A 71 12.70 -12.50 2.88
C TYR A 71 14.00 -11.76 2.62
N PRO A 72 14.31 -11.38 1.36
CA PRO A 72 15.34 -10.40 1.14
C PRO A 72 14.98 -9.20 2.01
N THR A 73 15.97 -8.62 2.69
CA THR A 73 15.81 -7.28 3.26
C THR A 73 15.49 -6.38 2.08
N LEU A 74 14.20 -6.20 1.81
CA LEU A 74 13.72 -5.17 0.92
C LEU A 74 14.11 -3.90 1.65
N ASP A 75 15.12 -3.19 1.12
CA ASP A 75 15.55 -1.91 1.68
C ASP A 75 14.37 -0.91 1.73
N GLU A 76 13.28 -1.19 0.99
CA GLU A 76 12.12 -0.31 0.82
C GLU A 76 10.79 -1.07 0.97
N GLU A 77 10.01 -0.66 1.97
CA GLU A 77 8.67 -1.18 2.32
C GLU A 77 7.61 -0.86 1.26
N LEU A 78 7.83 0.23 0.51
CA LEU A 78 6.97 0.69 -0.57
C LEU A 78 7.71 0.60 -1.91
N CYS A 79 6.99 0.19 -2.95
CA CYS A 79 7.45 0.22 -4.34
C CYS A 79 6.53 1.10 -5.19
N TRP A 80 6.97 1.47 -6.39
CA TRP A 80 6.22 2.39 -7.25
C TRP A 80 6.33 2.05 -8.73
N ASP A 81 5.30 2.46 -9.46
CA ASP A 81 5.27 2.40 -10.93
C ASP A 81 6.17 3.48 -11.56
N GLU A 82 6.43 3.33 -12.86
CA GLU A 82 7.05 4.36 -13.67
C GLU A 82 6.23 5.68 -13.62
N PRO A 83 6.88 6.85 -13.43
CA PRO A 83 6.19 8.13 -13.36
C PRO A 83 5.47 8.48 -14.66
N LYS A 84 4.18 8.80 -14.55
CA LYS A 84 3.34 9.17 -15.70
C LYS A 84 3.17 10.69 -15.77
N PRO A 85 3.33 11.32 -16.94
CA PRO A 85 2.99 12.72 -17.11
C PRO A 85 1.53 13.00 -16.73
N LEU A 86 1.29 14.15 -16.09
CA LEU A 86 -0.02 14.59 -15.67
C LEU A 86 -0.35 15.95 -16.31
N ALA A 87 -1.55 16.12 -16.84
CA ALA A 87 -1.98 17.42 -17.36
C ALA A 87 -2.32 18.37 -16.20
N THR A 88 -2.12 19.68 -16.39
CA THR A 88 -2.26 20.69 -15.32
C THR A 88 -3.65 20.71 -14.68
N ASP A 89 -4.70 20.38 -15.43
CA ASP A 89 -6.09 20.30 -14.96
C ASP A 89 -6.38 19.05 -14.11
N GLU A 90 -5.51 18.04 -14.18
CA GLU A 90 -5.58 16.81 -13.37
C GLU A 90 -4.75 16.92 -12.09
N VAL A 91 -3.90 17.94 -11.95
CA VAL A 91 -3.03 18.14 -10.79
C VAL A 91 -3.87 18.52 -9.57
N HIS A 92 -3.54 17.93 -8.42
CA HIS A 92 -4.22 18.26 -7.18
C HIS A 92 -4.02 19.73 -6.79
N GLY A 93 -5.10 20.40 -6.36
CA GLY A 93 -5.10 21.85 -6.11
C GLY A 93 -4.08 22.31 -5.06
N LEU A 94 -3.76 21.49 -4.06
CA LEU A 94 -2.69 21.82 -3.10
C LEU A 94 -1.33 21.94 -3.78
N LEU A 95 -0.99 21.02 -4.68
CA LEU A 95 0.29 21.05 -5.40
C LEU A 95 0.35 22.24 -6.36
N LEU A 96 -0.76 22.54 -7.07
CA LEU A 96 -0.85 23.74 -7.90
C LEU A 96 -0.68 25.04 -7.09
N THR A 97 -1.24 25.09 -5.89
CA THR A 97 -1.17 26.27 -5.02
C THR A 97 0.27 26.51 -4.56
N GLU A 98 0.98 25.45 -4.18
CA GLU A 98 2.37 25.51 -3.73
C GLU A 98 3.35 25.87 -4.86
N VAL A 99 3.09 25.37 -6.07
CA VAL A 99 3.86 25.72 -7.27
C VAL A 99 3.62 27.17 -7.70
N GLY A 100 2.41 27.67 -7.52
CA GLY A 100 2.04 29.04 -7.87
C GLY A 100 2.26 29.32 -9.36
N ASN A 101 3.01 30.39 -9.65
CA ASN A 101 3.23 30.88 -11.02
C ASN A 101 4.59 30.47 -11.61
N ARG A 102 5.27 29.46 -11.05
CA ARG A 102 6.52 28.97 -11.64
C ARG A 102 6.26 28.44 -13.06
N SER A 103 7.03 28.93 -14.02
CA SER A 103 7.00 28.44 -15.40
C SER A 103 7.85 27.18 -15.55
N GLY A 104 7.64 26.40 -16.63
CA GLY A 104 8.51 25.25 -16.94
C GLY A 104 8.29 24.00 -16.08
N ILE A 105 7.33 24.03 -15.17
CA ILE A 105 7.03 22.91 -14.27
C ILE A 105 6.43 21.74 -15.04
N ARG A 106 7.01 20.55 -14.86
CA ARG A 106 6.44 19.29 -15.34
C ARG A 106 5.75 18.56 -14.19
N PHE A 107 4.49 18.17 -14.41
CA PHE A 107 3.74 17.41 -13.42
C PHE A 107 3.79 15.91 -13.73
N LEU A 108 4.06 15.12 -12.69
CA LEU A 108 4.11 13.67 -12.76
C LEU A 108 3.20 13.05 -11.69
N LYS A 109 2.67 11.87 -12.00
CA LYS A 109 1.89 11.04 -11.10
C LYS A 109 2.52 9.66 -10.99
N ILE A 110 2.69 9.20 -9.77
CA ILE A 110 3.25 7.90 -9.44
C ILE A 110 2.27 7.14 -8.56
N SER A 111 1.98 5.89 -8.93
CA SER A 111 1.23 4.98 -8.07
C SER A 111 2.21 4.24 -7.15
N VAL A 112 1.92 4.26 -5.86
CA VAL A 112 2.76 3.66 -4.82
C VAL A 112 2.01 2.50 -4.18
N TYR A 113 2.74 1.42 -3.94
CA TYR A 113 2.21 0.14 -3.48
C TYR A 113 3.03 -0.37 -2.31
N TRP A 114 2.40 -1.19 -1.48
CA TRP A 114 3.11 -2.05 -0.56
C TRP A 114 3.92 -3.08 -1.34
N ASN A 115 5.22 -3.19 -1.04
CA ASN A 115 6.13 -4.01 -1.82
C ASN A 115 5.85 -5.51 -1.68
N ASP A 116 5.29 -5.93 -0.54
CA ASP A 116 4.92 -7.32 -0.24
C ASP A 116 3.59 -7.75 -0.87
N GLU A 117 2.59 -6.86 -0.94
CA GLU A 117 1.24 -7.18 -1.43
C GLU A 117 0.94 -6.68 -2.85
N HIS A 118 1.74 -5.74 -3.36
CA HIS A 118 1.35 -4.84 -4.46
C HIS A 118 -0.04 -4.22 -4.26
N ARG A 119 -0.47 -4.09 -3.01
CA ARG A 119 -1.71 -3.40 -2.65
C ARG A 119 -1.47 -1.91 -2.82
N SER A 120 -2.43 -1.22 -3.44
CA SER A 120 -2.39 0.23 -3.55
C SER A 120 -2.18 0.85 -2.17
N PHE A 121 -1.10 1.61 -2.02
CA PHE A 121 -0.84 2.40 -0.83
C PHE A 121 -1.33 3.82 -1.03
N GLY A 122 -0.93 4.44 -2.15
CA GLY A 122 -1.30 5.82 -2.43
C GLY A 122 -0.84 6.31 -3.79
N THR A 123 -0.95 7.61 -3.98
CA THR A 123 -0.50 8.31 -5.19
C THR A 123 0.39 9.46 -4.81
N LEU A 124 1.62 9.48 -5.34
CA LEU A 124 2.54 10.60 -5.24
C LEU A 124 2.39 11.49 -6.48
N GLY A 125 2.02 12.75 -6.28
CA GLY A 125 2.07 13.79 -7.30
C GLY A 125 3.36 14.59 -7.16
N LEU A 126 4.09 14.79 -8.25
CA LEU A 126 5.30 15.60 -8.30
C LEU A 126 5.14 16.78 -9.25
N ALA A 127 5.71 17.92 -8.88
CA ALA A 127 5.95 19.07 -9.72
C ALA A 127 7.45 19.27 -9.80
N VAL A 128 8.03 18.96 -10.96
CA VAL A 128 9.47 19.02 -11.21
C VAL A 128 9.82 20.35 -11.86
N ASP A 129 10.72 21.09 -11.22
CA ASP A 129 11.29 22.34 -11.71
C ASP A 129 12.71 22.06 -12.24
N ASP A 130 12.80 21.74 -13.54
CA ASP A 130 14.09 21.44 -14.17
C ASP A 130 15.02 22.68 -14.22
N GLU A 131 14.48 23.89 -14.05
CA GLU A 131 15.28 25.13 -14.05
C GLU A 131 16.01 25.33 -12.73
N THR A 132 15.35 25.07 -11.60
CA THR A 132 15.97 25.20 -10.26
C THR A 132 16.58 23.89 -9.76
N GLY A 133 16.25 22.76 -10.38
CA GLY A 133 16.62 21.43 -9.90
C GLY A 133 15.91 21.08 -8.58
N GLU A 134 14.71 21.61 -8.39
CA GLU A 134 13.87 21.32 -7.23
C GLU A 134 12.65 20.49 -7.65
N THR A 135 12.11 19.75 -6.71
CA THR A 135 10.85 19.02 -6.91
C THR A 135 9.94 19.25 -5.73
N CYS A 136 8.69 19.60 -6.01
CA CYS A 136 7.63 19.67 -5.02
C CYS A 136 6.81 18.38 -5.06
N GLY A 137 6.61 17.74 -3.93
CA GLY A 137 5.86 16.48 -3.85
C GLY A 137 4.65 16.59 -2.94
N LEU A 138 3.55 15.97 -3.34
CA LEU A 138 2.34 15.77 -2.55
C LEU A 138 1.98 14.30 -2.56
N PHE A 139 1.97 13.66 -1.40
CA PHE A 139 1.59 12.26 -1.28
C PHE A 139 0.15 12.14 -0.78
N GLN A 140 -0.67 11.39 -1.50
CA GLN A 140 -2.08 11.16 -1.20
C GLN A 140 -2.30 9.70 -0.84
N VAL A 141 -2.79 9.46 0.36
CA VAL A 141 -3.05 8.12 0.91
C VAL A 141 -4.48 8.10 1.44
N GLU A 142 -5.16 6.95 1.37
CA GLU A 142 -6.45 6.76 2.05
C GLU A 142 -6.18 6.01 3.37
N ASP A 143 -6.78 6.50 4.46
CA ASP A 143 -6.79 5.75 5.72
C ASP A 143 -7.78 4.56 5.66
N VAL A 144 -7.83 3.75 6.72
CA VAL A 144 -8.70 2.55 6.77
C VAL A 144 -10.20 2.87 6.72
N ALA A 145 -10.62 4.12 7.00
CA ALA A 145 -12.00 4.58 6.81
C ALA A 145 -12.26 5.09 5.38
N GLY A 146 -11.25 5.11 4.52
CA GLY A 146 -11.32 5.67 3.17
C GLY A 146 -11.27 7.21 3.18
N GLN A 147 -10.84 7.84 4.27
CA GLN A 147 -10.62 9.28 4.29
C GLN A 147 -9.24 9.60 3.69
N GLN A 148 -9.22 10.57 2.78
CA GLN A 148 -7.99 11.00 2.14
C GLN A 148 -7.10 11.78 3.11
N VAL A 149 -5.85 11.33 3.24
CA VAL A 149 -4.75 11.96 3.95
C VAL A 149 -3.77 12.50 2.92
N ASN A 150 -3.50 13.80 3.00
CA ASN A 150 -2.56 14.48 2.12
C ASN A 150 -1.31 14.86 2.94
N CYS A 151 -0.14 14.40 2.51
CA CYS A 151 1.15 14.71 3.11
C CYS A 151 1.97 15.59 2.16
N GLY A 152 2.30 16.81 2.62
CA GLY A 152 2.83 17.89 1.78
C GLY A 152 1.74 18.90 1.40
N PRO A 153 1.93 19.69 0.34
CA PRO A 153 3.07 19.68 -0.57
C PRO A 153 4.37 20.18 0.09
N GLY A 154 5.53 19.77 -0.43
CA GLY A 154 6.82 20.22 0.09
C GLY A 154 7.92 20.18 -0.97
N TRP A 155 8.76 21.21 -0.99
CA TRP A 155 9.91 21.33 -1.90
C TRP A 155 11.15 20.66 -1.33
N VAL A 156 11.83 19.91 -2.19
CA VAL A 156 13.16 19.35 -1.92
C VAL A 156 14.06 19.55 -3.13
N GLN A 157 15.38 19.53 -2.90
CA GLN A 157 16.32 19.44 -4.01
C GLN A 157 16.12 18.09 -4.72
N SER A 158 16.04 18.11 -6.05
CA SER A 158 16.00 16.88 -6.84
C SER A 158 17.26 16.04 -6.60
N GLY A 159 17.08 14.72 -6.54
CA GLY A 159 18.18 13.76 -6.49
C GLY A 159 18.99 13.71 -7.78
N ALA A 160 19.99 12.82 -7.84
CA ALA A 160 20.78 12.60 -9.04
C ALA A 160 19.91 12.10 -10.22
N ASP A 161 18.81 11.41 -9.90
CA ASP A 161 17.76 11.05 -10.83
C ASP A 161 16.36 11.12 -10.20
N LEU A 162 15.35 10.82 -11.01
CA LEU A 162 13.95 10.86 -10.60
C LEU A 162 13.60 9.73 -9.61
N ASP A 163 14.24 8.57 -9.69
CA ASP A 163 13.99 7.45 -8.76
C ASP A 163 14.48 7.81 -7.36
N GLU A 164 15.68 8.39 -7.25
CA GLU A 164 16.21 8.92 -6.00
C GLU A 164 15.31 10.02 -5.43
N THR A 165 14.79 10.90 -6.27
CA THR A 165 13.85 11.95 -5.87
C THR A 165 12.54 11.36 -5.31
N ILE A 166 11.96 10.36 -5.99
CA ILE A 166 10.75 9.67 -5.53
C ILE A 166 11.02 9.01 -4.17
N ARG A 167 12.12 8.26 -4.07
CA ARG A 167 12.56 7.61 -2.84
C ARG A 167 12.68 8.57 -1.66
N MET A 168 13.17 9.80 -1.87
CA MET A 168 13.21 10.82 -0.82
C MET A 168 11.81 11.16 -0.27
N PHE A 169 10.83 11.37 -1.15
CA PHE A 169 9.45 11.63 -0.74
C PHE A 169 8.80 10.44 -0.04
N ILE A 170 9.04 9.22 -0.54
CA ILE A 170 8.53 7.99 0.07
C ILE A 170 9.08 7.82 1.50
N ARG A 171 10.39 8.00 1.69
CA ARG A 171 11.03 7.90 3.01
C ARG A 171 10.62 9.00 3.98
N ALA A 172 10.22 10.17 3.47
CA ALA A 172 9.73 11.26 4.29
C ALA A 172 8.27 11.07 4.74
N PHE A 173 7.55 10.09 4.19
CA PHE A 173 6.16 9.85 4.58
C PHE A 173 6.08 9.36 6.04
N PRO A 174 5.24 9.98 6.89
CA PRO A 174 5.16 9.64 8.30
C PRO A 174 4.30 8.40 8.55
N MET A 175 4.80 7.21 8.18
CA MET A 175 4.10 5.92 8.33
C MET A 175 3.47 5.74 9.72
N GLN A 176 4.25 6.01 10.78
CA GLN A 176 3.79 5.87 12.16
C GLN A 176 2.55 6.71 12.49
N GLN A 177 2.40 7.90 11.88
CA GLN A 177 1.22 8.74 12.10
C GLN A 177 -0.01 8.18 11.40
N LEU A 178 0.18 7.56 10.22
CA LEU A 178 -0.89 6.86 9.52
C LEU A 178 -1.34 5.63 10.31
N ASP A 179 -0.41 4.89 10.90
CA ASP A 179 -0.73 3.71 11.72
C ASP A 179 -1.54 4.07 12.95
N VAL A 180 -1.12 5.08 13.72
CA VAL A 180 -1.89 5.57 14.89
C VAL A 180 -3.29 6.01 14.48
N ARG A 181 -3.41 6.75 13.37
CA ARG A 181 -4.71 7.17 12.84
C ARG A 181 -5.59 5.99 12.44
N ASN A 182 -5.01 4.96 11.84
CA ASN A 182 -5.72 3.75 11.46
C ASN A 182 -6.19 2.97 12.69
N GLU A 183 -5.36 2.85 13.73
CA GLU A 183 -5.72 2.22 15.00
C GLU A 183 -6.90 2.95 15.68
N ASP A 184 -6.82 4.29 15.78
CA ASP A 184 -7.89 5.11 16.34
C ASP A 184 -9.20 4.90 15.57
N CYS A 185 -9.13 4.90 14.24
CA CYS A 185 -10.28 4.68 13.38
C CYS A 185 -10.91 3.30 13.58
N ILE A 186 -10.10 2.24 13.66
CA ILE A 186 -10.57 0.88 13.93
C ILE A 186 -11.26 0.83 15.31
N ASN A 187 -10.67 1.45 16.33
CA ASN A 187 -11.22 1.48 17.68
C ASN A 187 -12.58 2.18 17.71
N GLU A 188 -12.75 3.30 17.01
CA GLU A 188 -14.03 3.99 16.86
C GLU A 188 -15.08 3.14 16.15
N MET A 189 -14.71 2.50 15.04
CA MET A 189 -15.60 1.61 14.30
C MET A 189 -16.06 0.40 15.13
N LEU A 190 -15.16 -0.16 15.95
CA LEU A 190 -15.47 -1.24 16.87
C LEU A 190 -16.40 -0.78 18.00
N ALA A 191 -16.13 0.40 18.61
CA ALA A 191 -16.98 0.96 19.65
C ALA A 191 -18.40 1.24 19.15
N ALA A 192 -18.54 1.75 17.92
CA ALA A 192 -19.84 2.03 17.31
C ALA A 192 -20.67 0.78 16.99
N LYS A 193 -20.04 -0.40 16.84
CA LYS A 193 -20.74 -1.68 16.63
C LYS A 193 -21.27 -2.32 17.91
N VAL A 194 -20.80 -1.88 19.08
CA VAL A 194 -21.17 -2.43 20.39
C VAL A 194 -22.29 -1.62 21.06
N ALA A 195 -22.59 -0.42 20.55
CA ALA A 195 -23.67 0.47 20.99
C ALA A 195 -25.00 0.18 20.24
#